data_AF-A0A518BPC3-F1
#
_entry.id   AF-A0A518BPC3-F1
#
_cell.length_a   1.000
_cell.length_b   1.000
_cell.length_c   1.000
_cell.angle_alpha   90.00
_cell.angle_beta   90.00
_cell.angle_gamma   90.00
#
_symmetry.space_group_name_H-M   'P 1'
#
loop_
_entity.id
_entity.type
_entity.pdbx_description
1 polymer ?
#
loop_
_entity_poly.entity_id
_entity_poly.type
_entity_poly.pdbx_seq_one_letter_code
_entity_poly.pdbx_strand_id
1 'polypeptide(L)' 'MNAEEVRSKTDAELKFDKGNLQKELFELRFRSSTEANATPSRVRAVRRAIARINTVLHERTSGVRGQEPRN' A
#
# COMPACT_ATOMS: atom_id res chain seq x y z
N MET A 1 5.08 4.03 -5.64
CA MET A 1 5.50 3.27 -4.44
C MET A 1 6.26 2.03 -4.87
N ASN A 2 7.58 2.13 -4.77
CA ASN A 2 8.52 1.08 -5.14
C ASN A 2 8.76 0.15 -3.94
N ALA A 3 9.22 -1.08 -4.19
CA ALA A 3 9.40 -2.06 -3.12
C ALA A 3 10.48 -1.64 -2.10
N GLU A 4 11.50 -0.92 -2.55
CA GLU A 4 12.57 -0.39 -1.69
C GLU A 4 12.05 0.67 -0.72
N GLU A 5 11.24 1.61 -1.20
CA GLU A 5 10.60 2.66 -0.38
C GLU A 5 9.69 2.08 0.72
N VAL A 6 9.03 0.95 0.46
CA VAL A 6 8.19 0.27 1.46
C VAL A 6 9.07 -0.39 2.52
N ARG A 7 10.21 -0.97 2.12
CA ARG A 7 11.11 -1.67 3.05
C ARG A 7 11.91 -0.71 3.94
N SER A 8 12.16 0.51 3.49
CA SER A 8 12.89 1.51 4.28
C SER A 8 12.06 2.15 5.39
N LYS A 9 10.73 2.06 5.31
CA LYS A 9 9.80 2.68 6.28
C LYS A 9 9.61 1.84 7.54
N THR A 10 9.27 2.49 8.64
CA THR A 10 8.91 1.82 9.90
C THR A 10 7.52 1.16 9.81
N ASP A 11 7.22 0.24 10.72
CA ASP A 11 5.90 -0.41 10.76
C ASP A 11 4.75 0.60 10.97
N ALA A 12 5.00 1.65 11.75
CA ALA A 12 4.03 2.71 12.00
C ALA A 12 3.76 3.53 10.73
N GLU A 13 4.81 3.94 10.03
CA GLU A 13 4.70 4.64 8.74
C GLU A 13 3.99 3.80 7.69
N LEU A 14 4.30 2.50 7.63
CA LEU A 14 3.63 1.58 6.71
C LEU A 14 2.14 1.43 6.99
N LYS A 15 1.75 1.35 8.27
CA LYS A 15 0.33 1.33 8.67
C LYS A 15 -0.37 2.64 8.32
N PHE A 16 0.29 3.77 8.54
CA PHE A 16 -0.23 5.09 8.17
C PHE A 16 -0.44 5.24 6.65
N ASP A 17 0.58 4.92 5.87
CA ASP A 17 0.52 4.94 4.40
C ASP A 17 -0.56 4.01 3.86
N LYS A 18 -0.70 2.82 4.45
CA LYS A 18 -1.76 1.87 4.10
C LYS A 18 -3.14 2.50 4.30
N GLY A 19 -3.37 3.20 5.42
CA GLY A 19 -4.63 3.90 5.67
C GLY A 19 -4.93 4.97 4.62
N ASN A 20 -3.93 5.77 4.27
CA ASN A 20 -4.07 6.80 3.23
C ASN A 20 -4.39 6.20 1.85
N LEU A 21 -3.70 5.13 1.46
CA LEU A 21 -3.94 4.41 0.21
C LEU A 21 -5.32 3.74 0.18
N GLN A 22 -5.83 3.25 1.31
CA GLN A 22 -7.17 2.69 1.40
C GLN A 22 -8.24 3.77 1.21
N LYS A 23 -8.04 4.96 1.78
CA LYS A 23 -8.94 6.10 1.56
C LYS A 23 -8.92 6.54 0.09
N GLU A 24 -7.74 6.67 -0.50
CA GLU A 24 -7.59 6.98 -1.93
C GLU A 24 -8.29 5.92 -2.81
N LEU A 25 -8.14 4.63 -2.49
CA LEU A 25 -8.80 3.55 -3.23
C LEU A 25 -10.33 3.64 -3.14
N PHE A 26 -10.87 4.01 -1.97
CA PHE A 26 -12.31 4.21 -1.79
C PHE A 26 -12.81 5.36 -2.66
N GLU A 27 -12.13 6.51 -2.62
CA GLU A 27 -12.46 7.67 -3.44
C GLU A 27 -12.38 7.36 -4.94
N LEU A 28 -11.34 6.64 -5.39
CA LEU A 28 -11.18 6.24 -6.78
C LEU A 28 -12.29 5.29 -7.25
N ARG A 29 -12.74 4.37 -6.39
CA ARG A 29 -13.86 3.46 -6.68
C ARG A 29 -15.21 4.18 -6.71
N PHE A 30 -15.37 5.15 -5.82
CA PHE A 30 -16.55 6.00 -5.79
C PHE A 30 -16.64 6.80 -7.10
N ARG A 31 -15.54 7.47 -7.49
CA ARG A 31 -15.44 8.22 -8.76
C ARG A 31 -15.61 7.33 -9.99
N SER A 32 -15.06 6.11 -9.99
CA SER A 32 -15.26 5.19 -11.12
C SER A 32 -16.68 4.69 -11.28
N SER A 33 -17.49 4.76 -10.22
CA SER A 33 -18.89 4.38 -10.28
C SER A 33 -19.76 5.54 -10.75
N THR A 34 -19.32 6.79 -10.56
CA THR A 34 -20.08 8.00 -10.93
C THR A 34 -19.65 8.60 -12.28
N GLU A 35 -18.38 8.45 -12.67
CA GLU A 35 -17.83 9.03 -13.90
C GLU A 35 -17.16 7.96 -14.78
N ALA A 36 -17.51 7.91 -16.07
CA ALA A 36 -16.96 6.97 -17.04
C ALA A 36 -15.45 7.17 -17.33
N ASN A 37 -14.87 8.31 -16.92
CA ASN A 37 -13.47 8.68 -17.15
C ASN A 37 -12.55 8.42 -15.95
N ALA A 38 -12.87 7.44 -15.10
CA ALA A 38 -11.97 7.10 -14.00
C ALA A 38 -10.68 6.45 -14.51
N THR A 39 -9.55 6.88 -13.95
CA THR A 39 -8.19 6.41 -14.29
C THR A 39 -7.96 4.96 -13.79
N PRO A 40 -8.16 3.92 -14.62
CA PRO A 40 -8.13 2.53 -14.14
C PRO A 40 -6.69 2.10 -13.78
N SER A 41 -5.71 2.77 -14.38
CA SER A 41 -4.28 2.64 -14.09
C SER A 41 -3.96 3.02 -12.64
N ARG A 42 -4.58 4.09 -12.12
CA ARG A 42 -4.36 4.55 -10.75
C ARG A 42 -4.92 3.57 -9.73
N VAL A 43 -6.12 3.03 -9.97
CA VAL A 43 -6.71 1.98 -9.13
C VAL A 43 -5.78 0.76 -9.02
N ARG A 44 -5.20 0.32 -10.15
CA ARG A 44 -4.22 -0.79 -10.16
C ARG A 44 -2.96 -0.43 -9.38
N ALA A 45 -2.46 0.79 -9.52
CA ALA A 45 -1.27 1.26 -8.81
C ALA A 45 -1.47 1.27 -7.29
N VAL A 46 -2.58 1.84 -6.81
CA VAL A 46 -2.94 1.91 -5.38
C VAL A 46 -3.12 0.52 -4.80
N ARG A 47 -3.81 -0.39 -5.50
CA ARG A 47 -3.94 -1.80 -5.07
C ARG A 47 -2.59 -2.50 -4.91
N ARG A 48 -1.67 -2.29 -5.86
CA ARG A 48 -0.32 -2.87 -5.79
C ARG A 48 0.50 -2.28 -4.63
N ALA A 49 0.36 -0.99 -4.35
CA ALA A 49 1.02 -0.34 -3.22
C ALA A 49 0.54 -0.95 -1.89
N ILE A 50 -0.78 -1.09 -1.69
CA ILE A 50 -1.36 -1.74 -0.50
C ILE A 50 -0.86 -3.18 -0.36
N ALA A 51 -0.84 -3.94 -1.46
CA ALA A 51 -0.35 -5.32 -1.45
C ALA A 51 1.13 -5.39 -1.01
N ARG A 52 1.99 -4.53 -1.55
CA ARG A 52 3.41 -4.47 -1.16
C ARG A 52 3.61 -4.16 0.32
N ILE A 53 2.84 -3.21 0.87
CA ILE A 53 2.90 -2.88 2.30
C ILE A 53 2.50 -4.10 3.14
N ASN A 54 1.40 -4.77 2.80
CA ASN A 54 0.96 -5.96 3.52
C ASN A 54 2.01 -7.08 3.44
N THR A 55 2.64 -7.28 2.29
CA THR A 55 3.71 -8.27 2.14
C THR A 55 4.89 -7.96 3.04
N VAL A 56 5.36 -6.71 3.09
CA VAL A 56 6.48 -6.30 3.96
C VAL A 56 6.14 -6.46 5.43
N LEU A 57 4.94 -6.05 5.85
CA LEU A 57 4.48 -6.26 7.23
C LEU A 57 4.42 -7.74 7.57
N HIS A 58 3.94 -8.58 6.66
CA HIS A 58 3.90 -10.03 6.85
C HIS A 58 5.30 -10.64 6.93
N GLU A 59 6.20 -10.27 6.02
CA GLU A 59 7.61 -10.68 6.02
C GLU A 59 8.28 -10.37 7.36
N ARG A 60 8.07 -9.16 7.90
CA ARG A 60 8.55 -8.74 9.23
C ARG A 60 7.98 -9.59 10.36
N THR A 61 6.66 -9.85 10.35
CA THR A 61 6.03 -10.68 11.40
C THR A 61 6.43 -12.16 11.34
N SER A 62 6.70 -12.69 10.15
CA SER A 62 7.06 -14.09 9.94
C SER A 62 8.56 -14.35 10.02
N GLY A 63 9.38 -13.31 10.21
CA GLY A 63 10.85 -13.42 10.20
C GLY A 63 11.42 -13.82 8.84
N VAL A 64 10.61 -13.73 7.78
CA VAL A 64 11.00 -14.15 6.42
C VAL A 64 11.79 -13.02 5.77
N ARG A 65 12.92 -13.35 5.14
CA ARG A 65 13.88 -12.41 4.50
C ARG A 65 14.66 -11.48 5.45
N GLY A 66 14.73 -11.80 6.74
CA GLY A 66 15.58 -11.07 7.70
C GLY A 66 15.25 -9.57 7.83
N GLN A 67 14.01 -9.18 7.48
CA GLN A 67 13.55 -7.83 7.73
C GLN A 67 13.18 -7.73 9.21
N GLU A 68 14.14 -7.29 10.02
CA GLU A 68 13.85 -6.86 11.37
C GLU A 68 13.02 -5.55 11.31
N PRO A 69 12.00 -5.39 12.18
CA PRO A 69 11.36 -4.10 12.36
C PRO A 69 12.46 -3.12 12.81
N ARG A 70 12.82 -2.19 11.93
CA ARG A 70 13.71 -1.10 12.30
C ARG A 70 12.97 -0.27 13.36
N ASN A 71 13.41 -0.41 14.60
CA ASN A 71 12.96 0.38 15.76
C ASN A 71 13.50 1.80 15.66
#